data_AF-A0A5D4TC85-F1
#
_entry.id   AF-A0A5D4TC85-F1
#
_cell.length_a   1.000
_cell.length_b   1.000
_cell.length_c   1.000
_cell.angle_alpha   90.00
_cell.angle_beta   90.00
_cell.angle_gamma   90.00
#
_symmetry.space_group_name_H-M   'P 1'
#
loop_
_entity.id
_entity.type
_entity.pdbx_description
1 polymer ?
#
loop_
_entity_poly.entity_id
_entity_poly.type
_entity_poly.pdbx_seq_one_letter_code
_entity_poly.pdbx_strand_id
1 'polypeptide(L)'
;MSLEKFLSQASSSWMSEEGPNSDVVLSTRIRLARNLSDYLFPTLFSSEEANRILGKVQESISGESGEHGNLELLKMSEMQPLQKRVLMEKHLVSPNLADDSSYGGVVLSEKEDISIMVNEEDHIRIQCLYPGLQLKEALKKADEIDDWLESKLDFAFHEKSGYLTSCPTNVGTGLRASVMMHLPALIITQQMNRIIPAINQLGLVVRGIYGEGSEALGNIFQISNQITLGKSEEDIVDDLTGVVKQIIAQEQSAREALVKTSNIQLEDRVYRSLGVLENCRIIESKEAAKCLSDVRLGIDLGYIQNISRNILNELMILTQPGFLQQYSGGPLRPDERDIRRAAFIRERIKLENRSS
;
A
#
# COMPACT_ATOMS: atom_id res chain seq x y z
N MET A 1 -5.04 8.83 -23.03
CA MET A 1 -4.53 7.45 -23.27
C MET A 1 -3.74 6.90 -22.08
N SER A 2 -3.30 7.73 -21.13
CA SER A 2 -2.47 7.29 -20.01
C SER A 2 -3.21 6.84 -18.76
N LEU A 3 -4.21 7.62 -18.32
CA LEU A 3 -5.00 7.27 -17.13
C LEU A 3 -5.68 5.91 -17.28
N GLU A 4 -6.14 5.55 -18.47
CA GLU A 4 -6.74 4.24 -18.75
C GLU A 4 -5.77 3.08 -18.51
N LYS A 5 -4.46 3.25 -18.74
CA LYS A 5 -3.43 2.23 -18.45
C LYS A 5 -3.40 1.91 -16.95
N PHE A 6 -3.28 2.94 -16.12
CA PHE A 6 -3.23 2.82 -14.66
C PHE A 6 -4.53 2.28 -14.03
N LEU A 7 -5.68 2.56 -14.68
CA LEU A 7 -7.00 2.10 -14.23
C LEU A 7 -7.39 0.70 -14.73
N SER A 8 -6.86 0.27 -15.87
CA SER A 8 -7.20 -1.03 -16.48
C SER A 8 -6.30 -2.17 -16.01
N GLN A 9 -5.05 -1.88 -15.64
CA GLN A 9 -4.14 -2.88 -15.09
C GLN A 9 -4.49 -3.16 -13.64
N ALA A 10 -4.97 -4.39 -13.42
CA ALA A 10 -5.36 -4.89 -12.12
C ALA A 10 -4.18 -5.08 -11.15
N SER A 11 -2.99 -5.40 -11.67
CA SER A 11 -1.80 -5.69 -10.85
C SER A 11 -0.66 -4.71 -11.16
N SER A 12 -0.20 -4.04 -10.10
CA SER A 12 1.10 -3.34 -10.11
C SER A 12 2.22 -4.37 -9.97
N SER A 13 3.46 -3.96 -10.28
CA SER A 13 4.66 -4.78 -10.06
C SER A 13 4.73 -5.38 -8.65
N TRP A 14 4.51 -4.58 -7.61
CA TRP A 14 4.51 -5.04 -6.22
C TRP A 14 3.42 -6.06 -5.87
N MET A 15 2.32 -6.10 -6.63
CA MET A 15 1.22 -7.05 -6.40
C MET A 15 1.48 -8.42 -7.03
N SER A 16 2.35 -8.48 -8.04
CA SER A 16 2.50 -9.62 -8.95
C SER A 16 3.87 -10.29 -8.88
N GLU A 17 4.90 -9.57 -8.46
CA GLU A 17 6.26 -10.09 -8.31
C GLU A 17 6.49 -10.73 -6.93
N GLU A 18 7.31 -11.78 -6.87
CA GLU A 18 7.73 -12.38 -5.61
C GLU A 18 8.95 -11.64 -5.05
N GLY A 19 8.83 -11.15 -3.81
CA GLY A 19 9.94 -10.59 -3.04
C GLY A 19 10.38 -11.51 -1.89
N PRO A 20 11.47 -11.13 -1.18
CA PRO A 20 11.90 -11.80 0.05
C PRO A 20 10.78 -11.85 1.09
N ASN A 21 10.59 -13.00 1.74
CA ASN A 21 9.56 -13.21 2.76
C ASN A 21 8.13 -12.87 2.29
N SER A 22 7.84 -13.04 1.00
CA SER A 22 6.53 -12.74 0.39
C SER A 22 5.36 -13.58 0.92
N ASP A 23 5.64 -14.63 1.72
CA ASP A 23 4.66 -15.42 2.47
C ASP A 23 4.01 -14.70 3.65
N VAL A 24 4.74 -13.78 4.27
CA VAL A 24 4.23 -12.96 5.37
C VAL A 24 4.19 -11.50 4.99
N VAL A 25 5.18 -11.01 4.24
CA VAL A 25 5.28 -9.61 3.84
C VAL A 25 4.70 -9.43 2.46
N LEU A 26 3.63 -8.64 2.35
CA LEU A 26 3.00 -8.33 1.07
C LEU A 26 3.83 -7.29 0.32
N SER A 27 4.18 -6.20 0.99
CA SER A 27 4.92 -5.11 0.37
C SER A 27 5.71 -4.29 1.38
N THR A 28 6.71 -3.60 0.85
CA THR A 28 7.51 -2.58 1.50
C THR A 28 7.23 -1.23 0.84
N ARG A 29 7.17 -0.18 1.66
CA ARG A 29 6.92 1.18 1.19
C ARG A 29 7.79 2.19 1.93
N ILE A 30 8.54 2.99 1.18
CA ILE A 30 9.25 4.18 1.67
C ILE A 30 8.52 5.41 1.16
N ARG A 31 8.36 6.41 2.04
CA ARG A 31 7.85 7.74 1.67
C ARG A 31 8.75 8.83 2.19
N LEU A 32 9.04 9.83 1.38
CA LEU A 32 9.79 11.04 1.76
C LEU A 32 8.90 12.25 1.53
N ALA A 33 8.74 13.09 2.56
CA ALA A 33 7.96 14.32 2.49
C ALA A 33 8.88 15.54 2.38
N ARG A 34 8.61 16.41 1.41
CA ARG A 34 9.39 17.63 1.12
C ARG A 34 8.45 18.80 0.83
N ASN A 35 8.83 19.98 1.29
CA ASN A 35 8.25 21.25 0.85
C ASN A 35 9.27 22.04 0.06
N LEU A 36 8.79 23.01 -0.71
CA LEU A 36 9.60 23.88 -1.57
C LEU A 36 9.84 25.21 -0.85
N SER A 37 11.05 25.77 -0.91
CA SER A 37 11.45 26.97 -0.15
C SER A 37 10.65 28.23 -0.51
N ASP A 38 10.27 28.36 -1.78
CA ASP A 38 9.69 29.60 -2.33
C ASP A 38 8.16 29.66 -2.23
N TYR A 39 7.54 28.69 -1.57
CA TYR A 39 6.09 28.55 -1.52
C TYR A 39 5.58 28.41 -0.09
N LEU A 40 4.42 28.99 0.17
CA LEU A 40 3.68 28.70 1.40
C LEU A 40 3.29 27.23 1.45
N PHE A 41 3.28 26.63 2.65
CA PHE A 41 2.91 25.22 2.83
C PHE A 41 1.44 24.96 2.45
N PRO A 42 1.05 23.70 2.14
CA PRO A 42 -0.30 23.36 1.65
C PRO A 42 -1.46 23.84 2.53
N THR A 43 -1.21 24.00 3.83
CA THR A 43 -2.21 24.51 4.78
C THR A 43 -2.58 25.98 4.56
N LEU A 44 -1.78 26.75 3.82
CA LEU A 44 -1.91 28.20 3.65
C LEU A 44 -1.81 28.69 2.20
N PHE A 45 -1.30 27.87 1.28
CA PHE A 45 -1.09 28.29 -0.11
C PHE A 45 -2.38 28.65 -0.85
N SER A 46 -2.24 29.46 -1.90
CA SER A 46 -3.32 29.76 -2.84
C SER A 46 -3.44 28.68 -3.93
N SER A 47 -4.58 28.64 -4.62
CA SER A 47 -4.75 27.78 -5.80
C SER A 47 -3.78 28.14 -6.93
N GLU A 48 -3.37 29.40 -7.05
CA GLU A 48 -2.34 29.82 -8.01
C GLU A 48 -0.98 29.23 -7.67
N GLU A 49 -0.57 29.28 -6.39
CA GLU A 49 0.67 28.65 -5.93
C GLU A 49 0.64 27.13 -6.12
N ALA A 50 -0.45 26.47 -5.76
CA ALA A 50 -0.60 25.03 -5.96
C ALA A 50 -0.41 24.63 -7.44
N ASN A 51 -1.00 25.39 -8.38
CA ASN A 51 -0.81 25.16 -9.81
C ASN A 51 0.61 25.45 -10.29
N ARG A 52 1.29 26.46 -9.71
CA ARG A 52 2.71 26.73 -10.00
C ARG A 52 3.61 25.58 -9.53
N ILE A 53 3.35 25.02 -8.35
CA ILE A 53 4.07 23.85 -7.84
C ILE A 53 3.87 22.65 -8.77
N LEU A 54 2.63 22.37 -9.18
CA LEU A 54 2.34 21.33 -10.18
C LEU A 54 3.10 21.55 -11.49
N GLY A 55 3.15 22.80 -11.98
CA GLY A 55 3.91 23.18 -13.17
C GLY A 55 5.41 22.91 -13.02
N LYS A 56 6.01 23.33 -11.90
CA LYS A 56 7.43 23.06 -11.61
C LYS A 56 7.74 21.56 -11.55
N VAL A 57 6.88 20.78 -10.91
CA VAL A 57 7.05 19.31 -10.87
C VAL A 57 6.90 18.73 -12.28
N GLN A 58 5.91 19.17 -13.05
CA GLN A 58 5.72 18.73 -14.44
C GLN A 58 6.96 19.03 -15.30
N GLU A 59 7.53 20.22 -15.19
CA GLU A 59 8.77 20.60 -15.88
C GLU A 59 9.96 19.74 -15.44
N SER A 60 10.06 19.47 -14.13
CA SER A 60 11.14 18.66 -13.56
C SER A 60 11.15 17.23 -14.09
N ILE A 61 9.98 16.66 -14.40
CA ILE A 61 9.84 15.31 -14.94
C ILE A 61 9.84 15.24 -16.47
N SER A 62 9.65 16.37 -17.18
CA SER A 62 9.50 16.41 -18.65
C SER A 62 10.83 16.25 -19.44
N GLY A 63 11.97 16.18 -18.74
CA GLY A 63 13.28 15.89 -19.34
C GLY A 63 13.59 14.40 -19.41
N GLU A 64 14.84 14.04 -19.70
CA GLU A 64 15.30 12.66 -19.51
C GLU A 64 15.08 12.29 -18.03
N SER A 65 14.10 11.43 -17.78
CA SER A 65 13.81 10.84 -16.46
C SER A 65 14.94 9.90 -16.00
N GLY A 66 16.06 9.86 -16.74
CA GLY A 66 17.23 9.03 -16.47
C GLY A 66 16.87 7.56 -16.33
N GLU A 67 17.37 6.95 -15.26
CA GLU A 67 17.20 5.54 -14.90
C GLU A 67 15.85 5.24 -14.20
N HIS A 68 14.97 6.23 -14.01
CA HIS A 68 13.69 6.07 -13.29
C HIS A 68 12.52 5.64 -14.18
N GLY A 69 12.76 5.47 -15.48
CA GLY A 69 11.75 5.13 -16.47
C GLY A 69 10.84 6.31 -16.80
N ASN A 70 9.86 6.07 -17.67
CA ASN A 70 8.91 7.09 -18.07
C ASN A 70 7.95 7.42 -16.90
N LEU A 71 7.93 8.70 -16.51
CA LEU A 71 7.12 9.23 -15.43
C LEU A 71 6.00 10.10 -15.98
N GLU A 72 4.78 9.91 -15.47
CA GLU A 72 3.62 10.63 -15.96
C GLU A 72 2.83 11.33 -14.86
N LEU A 73 2.57 12.62 -15.05
CA LEU A 73 1.75 13.42 -14.15
C LEU A 73 0.26 13.29 -14.48
N LEU A 74 -0.52 12.85 -13.50
CA LEU A 74 -1.97 12.82 -13.51
C LEU A 74 -2.51 13.89 -12.55
N LYS A 75 -3.30 14.84 -13.06
CA LYS A 75 -3.87 15.92 -12.24
C LYS A 75 -5.19 15.51 -11.61
N MET A 76 -5.37 15.80 -10.32
CA MET A 76 -6.59 15.47 -9.60
C MET A 76 -7.81 16.23 -10.12
N SER A 77 -7.63 17.43 -10.68
CA SER A 77 -8.71 18.21 -11.29
C SER A 77 -9.26 17.60 -12.58
N GLU A 78 -8.49 16.73 -13.24
CA GLU A 78 -8.83 16.10 -14.52
C GLU A 78 -9.42 14.69 -14.34
N MET A 79 -9.45 14.19 -13.10
CA MET A 79 -9.90 12.83 -12.76
C MET A 79 -11.30 12.81 -12.14
N GLN A 80 -12.11 11.85 -12.57
CA GLN A 80 -13.40 11.56 -11.96
C GLN A 80 -13.22 10.97 -10.56
N PRO A 81 -14.16 11.18 -9.62
CA PRO A 81 -14.05 10.66 -8.24
C PRO A 81 -13.78 9.15 -8.17
N LEU A 82 -14.37 8.37 -9.09
CA LEU A 82 -14.15 6.93 -9.17
C LEU A 82 -12.70 6.58 -9.53
N GLN A 83 -12.08 7.34 -10.44
CA GLN A 83 -10.71 7.13 -10.87
C GLN A 83 -9.72 7.43 -9.73
N LYS A 84 -9.95 8.52 -8.98
CA LYS A 84 -9.18 8.85 -7.77
C LYS A 84 -9.27 7.74 -6.73
N ARG A 85 -10.48 7.21 -6.51
CA ARG A 85 -10.72 6.09 -5.60
C ARG A 85 -9.97 4.82 -6.02
N VAL A 86 -9.94 4.50 -7.30
CA VAL A 86 -9.18 3.35 -7.83
C VAL A 86 -7.68 3.53 -7.54
N LEU A 87 -7.10 4.69 -7.81
CA LEU A 87 -5.69 4.96 -7.48
C LEU A 87 -5.40 4.84 -5.98
N MET A 88 -6.33 5.28 -5.13
CA MET A 88 -6.23 5.14 -3.67
C MET A 88 -6.28 3.68 -3.24
N GLU A 89 -7.20 2.88 -3.83
CA GLU A 89 -7.33 1.44 -3.56
C GLU A 89 -6.08 0.66 -4.03
N LYS A 90 -5.37 1.13 -5.07
CA LYS A 90 -4.04 0.62 -5.48
C LYS A 90 -2.89 1.07 -4.58
N HIS A 91 -3.16 1.89 -3.56
CA HIS A 91 -2.16 2.52 -2.69
C HIS A 91 -1.18 3.46 -3.41
N LEU A 92 -1.54 3.93 -4.61
CA LEU A 92 -0.73 4.88 -5.39
C LEU A 92 -0.91 6.31 -4.90
N VAL A 93 -2.07 6.64 -4.35
CA VAL A 93 -2.36 7.94 -3.74
C VAL A 93 -2.90 7.79 -2.32
N SER A 94 -2.74 8.81 -1.49
CA SER A 94 -3.37 8.86 -0.17
C SER A 94 -4.87 9.19 -0.27
N PRO A 95 -5.67 8.84 0.75
CA PRO A 95 -7.06 9.31 0.83
C PRO A 95 -7.18 10.83 0.78
N ASN A 96 -6.28 11.55 1.46
CA ASN A 96 -6.25 13.02 1.47
C ASN A 96 -6.07 13.61 0.06
N LEU A 97 -5.18 13.05 -0.76
CA LEU A 97 -5.01 13.50 -2.15
C LEU A 97 -6.24 13.22 -3.02
N ALA A 98 -6.88 12.07 -2.79
CA ALA A 98 -8.05 11.65 -3.57
C ALA A 98 -9.31 12.47 -3.24
N ASP A 99 -9.54 12.77 -1.95
CA ASP A 99 -10.77 13.38 -1.46
C ASP A 99 -10.67 14.91 -1.31
N ASP A 100 -9.54 15.43 -0.82
CA ASP A 100 -9.43 16.82 -0.34
C ASP A 100 -8.56 17.74 -1.22
N SER A 101 -7.65 17.19 -2.03
CA SER A 101 -6.73 18.00 -2.84
C SER A 101 -7.24 18.27 -4.25
N SER A 102 -8.05 19.33 -4.40
CA SER A 102 -8.57 19.79 -5.69
C SER A 102 -7.48 20.23 -6.69
N TYR A 103 -6.33 20.68 -6.19
CA TYR A 103 -5.18 21.14 -6.98
C TYR A 103 -3.97 20.21 -6.83
N GLY A 104 -4.24 18.96 -6.44
CA GLY A 104 -3.23 17.92 -6.32
C GLY A 104 -2.90 17.27 -7.65
N GLY A 105 -1.81 16.52 -7.65
CA GLY A 105 -1.42 15.64 -8.75
C GLY A 105 -0.65 14.44 -8.24
N VAL A 106 -0.52 13.44 -9.08
CA VAL A 106 0.35 12.29 -8.81
C VAL A 106 1.19 12.00 -10.04
N VAL A 107 2.49 11.88 -9.86
CA VAL A 107 3.40 11.38 -10.89
C VAL A 107 3.56 9.87 -10.68
N LEU A 108 3.30 9.06 -11.71
CA LEU A 108 3.42 7.61 -11.64
C LEU A 108 4.45 7.10 -12.65
N SER A 109 5.24 6.10 -12.24
CA SER A 109 6.01 5.29 -13.18
C SER A 109 5.12 4.29 -13.91
N GLU A 110 5.56 3.82 -15.08
CA GLU A 110 4.82 2.82 -15.84
C GLU A 110 4.57 1.49 -15.10
N LYS A 111 5.46 1.12 -14.17
CA LYS A 111 5.36 -0.09 -13.34
C LYS A 111 4.59 0.12 -12.04
N GLU A 112 4.20 1.36 -11.75
CA GLU A 112 3.51 1.77 -10.52
C GLU A 112 4.31 1.46 -9.23
N ASP A 113 5.62 1.29 -9.36
CA ASP A 113 6.59 1.15 -8.26
C ASP A 113 7.03 2.50 -7.68
N ILE A 114 6.84 3.59 -8.44
CA ILE A 114 7.10 4.97 -8.03
C ILE A 114 5.79 5.76 -8.12
N SER A 115 5.47 6.46 -7.03
CA SER A 115 4.40 7.45 -6.98
C SER A 115 4.88 8.71 -6.28
N ILE A 116 4.83 9.87 -6.95
CA ILE A 116 5.18 11.16 -6.34
C ILE A 116 3.90 11.98 -6.27
N MET A 117 3.34 12.08 -5.07
CA MET A 117 2.16 12.89 -4.80
C MET A 117 2.56 14.36 -4.67
N VAL A 118 1.79 15.25 -5.29
CA VAL A 118 2.03 16.68 -5.33
C VAL A 118 0.85 17.42 -4.71
N ASN A 119 1.14 18.41 -3.85
CA ASN A 119 0.16 19.19 -3.09
C ASN A 119 -0.77 18.31 -2.23
N GLU A 120 -0.17 17.47 -1.38
CA GLU A 120 -0.90 16.68 -0.39
C GLU A 120 -0.84 17.36 0.99
N GLU A 121 -0.36 16.70 2.05
CA GLU A 121 -0.04 17.38 3.31
C GLU A 121 1.24 18.22 3.20
N ASP A 122 2.13 17.81 2.31
CA ASP A 122 3.36 18.49 1.91
C ASP A 122 3.35 18.71 0.39
N HIS A 123 4.17 19.62 -0.14
CA HIS A 123 4.22 19.91 -1.58
C HIS A 123 4.59 18.68 -2.40
N ILE A 124 5.53 17.87 -1.92
CA ILE A 124 6.04 16.69 -2.61
C ILE A 124 6.09 15.55 -1.60
N ARG A 125 5.54 14.40 -2.01
CA ARG A 125 5.60 13.16 -1.26
C ARG A 125 6.00 12.04 -2.20
N ILE A 126 7.29 11.71 -2.18
CA ILE A 126 7.89 10.61 -2.94
C ILE A 126 7.45 9.30 -2.27
N GLN A 127 7.05 8.31 -3.05
CA GLN A 127 6.67 6.99 -2.59
C GLN A 127 7.30 5.92 -3.50
N CYS A 128 8.04 4.99 -2.90
CA CYS A 128 8.53 3.79 -3.57
C CYS A 128 7.87 2.54 -2.98
N LEU A 129 7.41 1.63 -3.84
CA LEU A 129 6.71 0.40 -3.50
C LEU A 129 7.49 -0.81 -4.02
N TYR A 130 7.75 -1.77 -3.14
CA TYR A 130 8.43 -3.02 -3.49
C TYR A 130 7.64 -4.24 -2.97
N PRO A 131 7.63 -5.38 -3.70
CA PRO A 131 7.06 -6.62 -3.20
C PRO A 131 7.90 -7.22 -2.07
N GLY A 132 7.28 -7.86 -1.08
CA GLY A 132 8.01 -8.50 0.01
C GLY A 132 8.81 -7.52 0.89
N LEU A 133 9.80 -8.03 1.61
CA LEU A 133 10.64 -7.26 2.53
C LEU A 133 11.89 -6.72 1.83
N GLN A 134 11.86 -5.45 1.41
CA GLN A 134 12.93 -4.80 0.64
C GLN A 134 13.12 -3.34 1.07
N LEU A 135 13.27 -3.10 2.38
CA LEU A 135 13.32 -1.73 2.94
C LEU A 135 14.55 -0.95 2.50
N LYS A 136 15.71 -1.61 2.36
CA LYS A 136 16.96 -0.94 1.98
C LYS A 136 16.95 -0.56 0.50
N GLU A 137 16.44 -1.46 -0.34
CA GLU A 137 16.28 -1.26 -1.77
C GLU A 137 15.27 -0.15 -2.04
N ALA A 138 14.14 -0.16 -1.34
CA ALA A 138 13.13 0.89 -1.44
C ALA A 138 13.61 2.24 -0.92
N LEU A 139 14.46 2.28 0.12
CA LEU A 139 15.04 3.52 0.64
C LEU A 139 16.01 4.10 -0.38
N LYS A 140 16.97 3.28 -0.84
CA LYS A 140 17.91 3.69 -1.89
C LYS A 140 17.20 4.25 -3.11
N LYS A 141 16.13 3.59 -3.57
CA LYS A 141 15.37 4.08 -4.73
C LYS A 141 14.66 5.40 -4.46
N ALA A 142 14.14 5.60 -3.24
CA ALA A 142 13.53 6.86 -2.85
C ALA A 142 14.56 7.99 -2.76
N ASP A 143 15.74 7.72 -2.21
CA ASP A 143 16.84 8.69 -2.10
C ASP A 143 17.35 9.10 -3.50
N GLU A 144 17.51 8.15 -4.43
CA GLU A 144 17.88 8.47 -5.83
C GLU A 144 16.86 9.43 -6.49
N ILE A 145 15.56 9.27 -6.19
CA ILE A 145 14.50 10.15 -6.71
C ILE A 145 14.50 11.50 -5.98
N ASP A 146 14.77 11.50 -4.67
CA ASP A 146 14.86 12.71 -3.85
C ASP A 146 15.99 13.60 -4.34
N ASP A 147 17.20 13.05 -4.50
CA ASP A 147 18.38 13.75 -5.04
C ASP A 147 18.13 14.28 -6.46
N TRP A 148 17.46 13.48 -7.31
CA TRP A 148 17.12 13.89 -8.67
C TRP A 148 16.14 15.06 -8.71
N LEU A 149 15.13 15.06 -7.83
CA LEU A 149 14.20 16.18 -7.71
C LEU A 149 14.87 17.41 -7.10
N GLU A 150 15.69 17.24 -6.06
CA GLU A 150 16.41 18.32 -5.38
C GLU A 150 17.37 19.04 -6.34
N SER A 151 17.96 18.33 -7.32
CA SER A 151 18.79 18.95 -8.36
C SER A 151 18.06 19.98 -9.24
N LYS A 152 16.72 20.01 -9.20
CA LYS A 152 15.85 20.88 -10.01
C LYS A 152 14.91 21.74 -9.15
N LEU A 153 14.70 21.38 -7.89
CA LEU A 153 13.74 21.96 -6.98
C LEU A 153 14.40 22.24 -5.63
N ASP A 154 14.29 23.47 -5.15
CA ASP A 154 14.85 23.84 -3.86
C ASP A 154 13.94 23.37 -2.71
N PHE A 155 14.41 22.39 -1.93
CA PHE A 155 13.69 21.90 -0.77
C PHE A 155 13.84 22.83 0.45
N ALA A 156 12.75 23.02 1.18
CA ALA A 156 12.70 23.79 2.41
C ALA A 156 13.37 22.97 3.53
N PHE A 157 14.64 23.26 3.81
CA PHE A 157 15.45 22.54 4.81
C PHE A 157 16.01 23.49 5.87
N HIS A 158 16.11 23.02 7.11
CA HIS A 158 16.72 23.73 8.23
C HIS A 158 17.71 22.84 8.98
N GLU A 159 18.93 23.31 9.20
CA GLU A 159 20.05 22.53 9.76
C GLU A 159 19.72 21.75 11.05
N LYS A 160 18.87 22.32 11.92
CA LYS A 160 18.50 21.66 13.20
C LYS A 160 17.21 20.86 13.14
N SER A 161 16.33 21.18 12.20
CA SER A 161 14.95 20.66 12.16
C SER A 161 14.73 19.69 11.00
N GLY A 162 15.70 19.57 10.10
CA GLY A 162 15.60 18.78 8.89
C GLY A 162 14.68 19.43 7.84
N TYR A 163 13.99 18.60 7.07
CA TYR A 163 13.01 19.04 6.08
C TYR A 163 11.79 19.66 6.76
N LEU A 164 11.44 20.87 6.35
CA LEU A 164 10.34 21.63 6.92
C LEU A 164 9.00 21.08 6.42
N THR A 165 8.06 20.89 7.34
CA THR A 165 6.75 20.31 7.10
C THR A 165 5.72 20.88 8.07
N SER A 166 4.46 20.97 7.63
CA SER A 166 3.33 21.27 8.51
C SER A 166 2.87 20.05 9.33
N CYS A 167 3.28 18.84 8.95
CA CYS A 167 2.86 17.60 9.60
C CYS A 167 3.85 17.22 10.72
N PRO A 168 3.45 17.25 12.01
CA PRO A 168 4.36 16.95 13.12
C PRO A 168 4.99 15.56 13.04
N THR A 169 4.33 14.62 12.35
CA THR A 169 4.84 13.24 12.21
C THR A 169 5.94 13.09 11.16
N ASN A 170 6.18 14.10 10.32
CA ASN A 170 7.21 14.09 9.27
C ASN A 170 8.45 14.94 9.64
N VAL A 171 8.46 15.65 10.77
CA VAL A 171 9.57 16.55 11.16
C VAL A 171 10.91 15.80 11.22
N GLY A 172 11.98 16.41 10.70
CA GLY A 172 13.31 15.80 10.63
C GLY A 172 13.60 15.26 9.24
N THR A 173 13.70 13.94 9.12
CA THR A 173 14.01 13.24 7.86
C THR A 173 12.90 13.35 6.81
N GLY A 174 11.65 13.62 7.20
CA GLY A 174 10.50 13.47 6.30
C GLY A 174 10.20 12.01 5.93
N LEU A 175 10.92 11.05 6.52
CA LEU A 175 10.84 9.63 6.16
C LEU A 175 9.68 8.94 6.87
N ARG A 176 8.89 8.20 6.09
CA ARG A 176 8.01 7.15 6.61
C ARG A 176 8.25 5.82 5.91
N ALA A 177 8.98 4.95 6.58
CA ALA A 177 9.17 3.56 6.20
C ALA A 177 8.01 2.69 6.72
N SER A 178 7.52 1.77 5.89
CA SER A 178 6.46 0.86 6.29
C SER A 178 6.49 -0.48 5.56
N VAL A 179 5.99 -1.50 6.24
CA VAL A 179 5.85 -2.86 5.73
C VAL A 179 4.42 -3.34 5.94
N MET A 180 3.82 -3.90 4.89
CA MET A 180 2.50 -4.52 4.93
C MET A 180 2.66 -6.02 5.11
N MET A 181 2.02 -6.59 6.15
CA MET A 181 2.20 -7.98 6.56
C MET A 181 0.85 -8.68 6.73
N HIS A 182 0.77 -9.94 6.28
CA HIS A 182 -0.35 -10.84 6.50
C HIS A 182 -0.08 -11.73 7.71
N LEU A 183 -0.81 -11.50 8.81
CA LEU A 183 -0.56 -12.11 10.12
C LEU A 183 -1.74 -12.95 10.63
N PRO A 184 -2.25 -13.92 9.86
CA PRO A 184 -3.43 -14.69 10.22
C PRO A 184 -3.20 -15.59 11.45
N ALA A 185 -2.03 -16.21 11.61
CA ALA A 185 -1.80 -17.13 12.73
C ALA A 185 -1.70 -16.38 14.07
N LEU A 186 -1.04 -15.22 14.09
CA LEU A 186 -1.00 -14.35 15.27
C LEU A 186 -2.39 -13.83 15.68
N ILE A 187 -3.30 -13.65 14.72
CA ILE A 187 -4.71 -13.32 15.02
C ILE A 187 -5.47 -14.53 15.55
N ILE A 188 -5.37 -15.69 14.90
CA ILE A 188 -6.07 -16.92 15.33
C ILE A 188 -5.66 -17.31 16.76
N THR A 189 -4.38 -17.14 17.08
CA THR A 189 -3.80 -17.43 18.40
C THR A 189 -3.92 -16.27 19.39
N GLN A 190 -4.58 -15.16 19.01
CA GLN A 190 -4.83 -13.97 19.83
C GLN A 190 -3.55 -13.29 20.38
N GLN A 191 -2.42 -13.42 19.68
CA GLN A 191 -1.13 -12.87 20.11
C GLN A 191 -0.96 -11.38 19.77
N MET A 192 -1.73 -10.85 18.81
CA MET A 192 -1.63 -9.45 18.38
C MET A 192 -1.85 -8.44 19.50
N ASN A 193 -2.73 -8.72 20.47
CA ASN A 193 -2.98 -7.87 21.63
C ASN A 193 -1.74 -7.67 22.53
N ARG A 194 -0.81 -8.63 22.50
CA ARG A 194 0.48 -8.54 23.21
C ARG A 194 1.57 -7.92 22.35
N ILE A 195 1.56 -8.20 21.04
CA ILE A 195 2.60 -7.75 20.11
C ILE A 195 2.50 -6.24 19.86
N ILE A 196 1.30 -5.69 19.67
CA ILE A 196 1.12 -4.27 19.35
C ILE A 196 1.71 -3.33 20.43
N PRO A 197 1.43 -3.52 21.74
CA PRO A 197 2.05 -2.68 22.78
C PRO A 197 3.58 -2.76 22.80
N ALA A 198 4.15 -3.94 22.54
CA ALA A 198 5.60 -4.13 22.50
C ALA A 198 6.23 -3.38 21.31
N ILE A 199 5.59 -3.42 20.14
CA ILE A 199 6.03 -2.68 18.95
C ILE A 199 5.96 -1.16 19.21
N ASN A 200 4.89 -0.69 19.86
CA ASN A 200 4.73 0.73 20.19
C ASN A 200 5.84 1.25 21.15
N GLN A 201 6.28 0.41 22.09
CA GLN A 201 7.40 0.76 22.99
C GLN A 201 8.74 0.93 22.25
N LEU A 202 8.89 0.33 21.06
CA LEU A 202 10.07 0.46 20.21
C LEU A 202 10.01 1.67 19.26
N GLY A 203 8.98 2.53 19.39
CA GLY A 203 8.84 3.71 18.52
C GLY A 203 8.32 3.39 17.12
N LEU A 204 7.62 2.27 16.97
CA LEU A 204 6.92 1.86 15.75
C LEU A 204 5.41 1.90 15.96
N VAL A 205 4.64 1.90 14.88
CA VAL A 205 3.18 1.91 14.94
C VAL A 205 2.60 0.84 14.04
N VAL A 206 1.60 0.12 14.55
CA VAL A 206 0.83 -0.90 13.83
C VAL A 206 -0.58 -0.38 13.51
N ARG A 207 -1.04 -0.54 12.28
CA ARG A 207 -2.36 -0.09 11.79
C ARG A 207 -2.96 -1.10 10.80
N GLY A 208 -4.25 -0.99 10.51
CA GLY A 208 -4.86 -1.63 9.34
C GLY A 208 -4.41 -0.99 8.02
N ILE A 209 -4.90 -1.52 6.90
CA ILE A 209 -4.44 -1.20 5.53
C ILE A 209 -4.63 0.28 5.15
N TYR A 210 -5.67 0.94 5.68
CA TYR A 210 -6.04 2.32 5.31
C TYR A 210 -5.66 3.38 6.36
N GLY A 211 -4.86 3.04 7.38
CA GLY A 211 -4.32 4.01 8.34
C GLY A 211 -4.92 3.96 9.74
N GLU A 212 -4.90 5.09 10.45
CA GLU A 212 -5.27 5.16 11.88
C GLU A 212 -6.73 4.82 12.13
N GLY A 213 -7.00 4.00 13.15
CA GLY A 213 -8.35 3.57 13.51
C GLY A 213 -9.01 2.58 12.54
N SER A 214 -8.32 2.19 11.45
CA SER A 214 -8.85 1.21 10.48
C SER A 214 -8.82 -0.23 11.02
N GLU A 215 -9.89 -0.99 10.79
CA GLU A 215 -9.93 -2.42 11.07
C GLU A 215 -8.90 -3.16 10.19
N ALA A 216 -8.21 -4.17 10.76
CA ALA A 216 -7.28 -5.03 10.03
C ALA A 216 -8.02 -6.09 9.21
N LEU A 217 -8.74 -5.64 8.17
CA LEU A 217 -9.46 -6.53 7.26
C LEU A 217 -8.48 -7.51 6.59
N GLY A 218 -8.86 -8.79 6.56
CA GLY A 218 -8.02 -9.85 6.00
C GLY A 218 -6.75 -10.15 6.81
N ASN A 219 -6.70 -9.77 8.09
CA ASN A 219 -5.51 -9.96 8.94
C ASN A 219 -4.25 -9.31 8.36
N ILE A 220 -4.41 -8.21 7.62
CA ILE A 220 -3.32 -7.44 7.05
C ILE A 220 -3.04 -6.22 7.92
N PHE A 221 -1.78 -6.04 8.27
CA PHE A 221 -1.28 -4.98 9.13
C PHE A 221 -0.21 -4.19 8.42
N GLN A 222 -0.19 -2.89 8.62
CA GLN A 222 0.91 -2.02 8.26
C GLN A 222 1.71 -1.66 9.51
N ILE A 223 3.02 -1.90 9.46
CA ILE A 223 3.97 -1.54 10.52
C ILE A 223 4.84 -0.41 9.98
N SER A 224 5.02 0.66 10.73
CA SER A 224 5.78 1.84 10.29
C SER A 224 6.56 2.50 11.42
N ASN A 225 7.58 3.28 11.09
CA ASN A 225 8.26 4.12 12.07
C ASN A 225 7.34 5.24 12.59
N GLN A 226 7.54 5.61 13.86
CA GLN A 226 6.98 6.82 14.47
C GLN A 226 8.04 7.92 14.59
N ILE A 227 9.29 7.52 14.83
CA ILE A 227 10.42 8.44 15.01
C ILE A 227 10.91 8.88 13.63
N THR A 228 10.99 10.20 13.44
CA THR A 228 11.42 10.85 12.18
C THR A 228 12.48 11.93 12.39
N LEU A 229 12.67 12.40 13.63
CA LEU A 229 13.69 13.37 14.02
C LEU A 229 14.71 12.72 14.99
N GLY A 230 16.00 13.04 14.81
CA GLY A 230 17.07 12.62 15.72
C GLY A 230 17.63 11.22 15.45
N LYS A 231 17.23 10.58 14.35
CA LYS A 231 17.81 9.35 13.79
C LYS A 231 18.00 9.51 12.30
N SER A 232 19.00 8.83 11.72
CA SER A 232 19.17 8.77 10.28
C SER A 232 18.09 7.89 9.64
N GLU A 233 17.85 8.10 8.35
CA GLU A 233 16.97 7.30 7.52
C GLU A 233 17.37 5.81 7.53
N GLU A 234 18.69 5.54 7.48
CA GLU A 234 19.26 4.19 7.55
C GLU A 234 18.96 3.51 8.89
N ASP A 235 19.16 4.20 10.02
CA ASP A 235 18.89 3.66 11.36
C ASP A 235 17.40 3.37 11.54
N ILE A 236 16.53 4.26 11.04
CA ILE A 236 15.07 4.07 11.06
C ILE A 236 14.68 2.79 10.29
N VAL A 237 15.26 2.59 9.12
CA VAL A 237 15.01 1.41 8.28
C VAL A 237 15.57 0.14 8.94
N ASP A 238 16.74 0.20 9.54
CA ASP A 238 17.36 -0.94 10.22
C ASP A 238 16.58 -1.37 11.47
N ASP A 239 16.12 -0.42 12.28
CA ASP A 239 15.24 -0.66 13.42
C ASP A 239 13.93 -1.34 12.99
N LEU A 240 13.27 -0.79 11.96
CA LEU A 240 12.04 -1.38 11.42
C LEU A 240 12.29 -2.78 10.86
N THR A 241 13.38 -2.98 10.13
CA THR A 241 13.77 -4.29 9.58
C THR A 241 13.97 -5.33 10.67
N GLY A 242 14.63 -4.96 11.78
CA GLY A 242 14.84 -5.82 12.93
C GLY A 242 13.52 -6.31 13.55
N VAL A 243 12.58 -5.40 13.78
CA VAL A 243 11.27 -5.74 14.35
C VAL A 243 10.44 -6.58 13.38
N VAL A 244 10.38 -6.20 12.10
CA VAL A 244 9.63 -6.95 11.09
C VAL A 244 10.12 -8.40 10.97
N LYS A 245 11.44 -8.64 10.99
CA LYS A 245 12.00 -10.01 10.98
C LYS A 245 11.57 -10.83 12.19
N GLN A 246 11.49 -10.23 13.37
CA GLN A 246 10.98 -10.92 14.56
C GLN A 246 9.50 -11.29 14.42
N ILE A 247 8.68 -10.41 13.84
CA ILE A 247 7.26 -10.68 13.61
C ILE A 247 7.06 -11.79 12.59
N ILE A 248 7.86 -11.81 11.51
CA ILE A 248 7.87 -12.91 10.53
C ILE A 248 8.13 -14.24 11.25
N ALA A 249 9.17 -14.31 12.08
CA ALA A 249 9.51 -15.53 12.82
C ALA A 249 8.38 -15.96 13.79
N GLN A 250 7.72 -15.01 14.45
CA GLN A 250 6.58 -15.29 15.33
C GLN A 250 5.36 -15.80 14.57
N GLU A 251 5.02 -15.19 13.43
CA GLU A 251 3.92 -15.65 12.57
C GLU A 251 4.20 -17.05 12.02
N GLN A 252 5.41 -17.33 11.53
CA GLN A 252 5.80 -18.65 11.05
C GLN A 252 5.75 -19.71 12.17
N SER A 253 6.26 -19.38 13.36
CA SER A 253 6.17 -20.27 14.53
C SER A 253 4.71 -20.54 14.94
N ALA A 254 3.84 -19.52 14.88
CA ALA A 254 2.42 -19.67 15.16
C ALA A 254 1.71 -20.53 14.10
N ARG A 255 2.03 -20.36 12.82
CA ARG A 255 1.56 -21.20 11.71
C ARG A 255 1.92 -22.68 11.95
N GLU A 256 3.19 -22.96 12.26
CA GLU A 256 3.64 -24.33 12.57
C GLU A 256 2.93 -24.92 13.79
N ALA A 257 2.75 -24.13 14.86
CA ALA A 257 2.05 -24.58 16.06
C ALA A 257 0.57 -24.91 15.78
N LEU A 258 -0.09 -24.12 14.93
CA LEU A 258 -1.46 -24.39 14.50
C LEU A 258 -1.56 -25.70 13.70
N VAL A 259 -0.62 -25.94 12.78
CA VAL A 259 -0.56 -27.21 12.03
C VAL A 259 -0.35 -28.40 12.98
N LYS A 260 0.57 -28.29 13.94
CA LYS A 260 0.85 -29.37 14.90
C LYS A 260 -0.32 -29.67 15.83
N THR A 261 -1.04 -28.64 16.27
CA THR A 261 -2.08 -28.75 17.31
C THR A 261 -3.46 -29.05 16.72
N SER A 262 -3.75 -28.52 15.52
CA SER A 262 -5.10 -28.45 14.96
C SER A 262 -5.11 -28.65 13.43
N ASN A 263 -4.28 -29.56 12.92
CA ASN A 263 -4.05 -29.77 11.47
C ASN A 263 -5.37 -29.82 10.67
N ILE A 264 -6.25 -30.78 10.99
CA ILE A 264 -7.49 -31.03 10.25
C ILE A 264 -8.51 -29.90 10.43
N GLN A 265 -8.56 -29.26 11.60
CA GLN A 265 -9.45 -28.12 11.83
C GLN A 265 -8.99 -26.88 11.05
N LEU A 266 -7.68 -26.71 10.91
CA LEU A 266 -7.11 -25.64 10.09
C LEU A 266 -7.37 -25.88 8.61
N GLU A 267 -7.17 -27.12 8.14
CA GLU A 267 -7.49 -27.55 6.78
C GLU A 267 -8.99 -27.35 6.46
N ASP A 268 -9.91 -27.82 7.32
CA ASP A 268 -11.36 -27.60 7.16
C ASP A 268 -11.71 -26.11 7.11
N ARG A 269 -11.10 -25.29 7.98
CA ARG A 269 -11.32 -23.84 7.98
C ARG A 269 -10.94 -23.20 6.65
N VAL A 270 -9.74 -23.46 6.14
CA VAL A 270 -9.27 -22.82 4.89
C VAL A 270 -10.08 -23.29 3.68
N TYR A 271 -10.48 -24.56 3.64
CA TYR A 271 -11.34 -25.10 2.58
C TYR A 271 -12.79 -24.60 2.66
N ARG A 272 -13.34 -24.35 3.86
CA ARG A 272 -14.66 -23.68 3.99
C ARG A 272 -14.61 -22.29 3.39
N SER A 273 -13.58 -21.52 3.71
CA SER A 273 -13.39 -20.19 3.12
C SER A 273 -13.21 -20.25 1.60
N LEU A 274 -12.47 -21.24 1.08
CA LEU A 274 -12.39 -21.48 -0.37
C LEU A 274 -13.76 -21.80 -0.98
N GLY A 275 -14.51 -22.73 -0.38
CA GLY A 275 -15.83 -23.11 -0.85
C GLY A 275 -16.82 -21.94 -0.86
N VAL A 276 -16.75 -21.03 0.12
CA VAL A 276 -17.52 -19.77 0.12
C VAL A 276 -17.11 -18.90 -1.07
N LEU A 277 -15.82 -18.65 -1.27
CA LEU A 277 -15.34 -17.80 -2.37
C LEU A 277 -15.69 -18.38 -3.76
N GLU A 278 -15.66 -19.70 -3.92
CA GLU A 278 -15.99 -20.38 -5.17
C GLU A 278 -17.49 -20.42 -5.48
N ASN A 279 -18.36 -20.35 -4.46
CA ASN A 279 -19.78 -20.69 -4.61
C ASN A 279 -20.77 -19.64 -4.11
N CYS A 280 -20.37 -18.68 -3.29
CA CYS A 280 -21.28 -17.64 -2.78
C CYS A 280 -21.89 -16.83 -3.93
N ARG A 281 -23.05 -16.21 -3.70
CA ARG A 281 -23.72 -15.31 -4.68
C ARG A 281 -23.79 -13.87 -4.20
N ILE A 282 -23.59 -13.66 -2.91
CA ILE A 282 -23.53 -12.37 -2.22
C ILE A 282 -22.39 -12.53 -1.21
N ILE A 283 -21.49 -11.57 -1.14
CA ILE A 283 -20.43 -11.54 -0.12
C ILE A 283 -20.03 -10.10 0.19
N GLU A 284 -20.10 -9.74 1.48
CA GLU A 284 -19.69 -8.41 1.95
C GLU A 284 -18.15 -8.27 1.93
N SER A 285 -17.65 -7.03 1.93
CA SER A 285 -16.20 -6.77 1.92
C SER A 285 -15.47 -7.41 3.10
N LYS A 286 -16.07 -7.39 4.30
CA LYS A 286 -15.44 -7.94 5.52
C LYS A 286 -15.32 -9.47 5.45
N GLU A 287 -16.38 -10.15 4.99
CA GLU A 287 -16.38 -11.60 4.81
C GLU A 287 -15.42 -12.01 3.69
N ALA A 288 -15.44 -11.31 2.56
CA ALA A 288 -14.51 -11.54 1.45
C ALA A 288 -13.05 -11.44 1.91
N ALA A 289 -12.68 -10.37 2.62
CA ALA A 289 -11.33 -10.19 3.13
C ALA A 289 -10.91 -11.31 4.09
N LYS A 290 -11.81 -11.73 4.98
CA LYS A 290 -11.56 -12.85 5.91
C LYS A 290 -11.35 -14.16 5.15
N CYS A 291 -12.22 -14.49 4.21
CA CYS A 291 -12.10 -15.72 3.43
C CYS A 291 -10.86 -15.72 2.54
N LEU A 292 -10.54 -14.59 1.88
CA LEU A 292 -9.31 -14.45 1.09
C LEU A 292 -8.06 -14.65 1.96
N SER A 293 -8.06 -14.10 3.19
CA SER A 293 -7.00 -14.35 4.17
C SER A 293 -6.86 -15.81 4.56
N ASP A 294 -7.97 -16.50 4.84
CA ASP A 294 -7.94 -17.93 5.21
C ASP A 294 -7.43 -18.79 4.04
N VAL A 295 -7.89 -18.52 2.80
CA VAL A 295 -7.39 -19.24 1.62
C VAL A 295 -5.90 -18.96 1.40
N ARG A 296 -5.43 -17.73 1.62
CA ARG A 296 -4.00 -17.41 1.52
C ARG A 296 -3.18 -18.22 2.51
N LEU A 297 -3.64 -18.30 3.76
CA LEU A 297 -3.01 -19.16 4.76
C LEU A 297 -3.01 -20.63 4.32
N GLY A 298 -4.10 -21.11 3.73
CA GLY A 298 -4.20 -22.48 3.22
C GLY A 298 -3.22 -22.80 2.09
N ILE A 299 -2.97 -21.83 1.20
CA ILE A 299 -1.95 -21.93 0.13
C ILE A 299 -0.55 -21.94 0.75
N ASP A 300 -0.25 -20.99 1.64
CA ASP A 300 1.07 -20.88 2.26
C ASP A 300 1.44 -22.11 3.11
N LEU A 301 0.44 -22.80 3.68
CA LEU A 301 0.62 -24.05 4.43
C LEU A 301 0.64 -25.32 3.55
N GLY A 302 0.38 -25.19 2.24
CA GLY A 302 0.40 -26.30 1.29
C GLY A 302 -0.86 -27.17 1.28
N TYR A 303 -1.94 -26.77 1.97
CA TYR A 303 -3.24 -27.44 1.87
C TYR A 303 -3.88 -27.20 0.50
N ILE A 304 -3.85 -25.95 0.01
CA ILE A 304 -4.45 -25.54 -1.26
C ILE A 304 -3.33 -25.35 -2.29
N GLN A 305 -3.24 -26.24 -3.28
CA GLN A 305 -2.09 -26.29 -4.21
C GLN A 305 -2.36 -25.71 -5.61
N ASN A 306 -3.63 -25.64 -6.04
CA ASN A 306 -4.00 -25.30 -7.42
C ASN A 306 -4.41 -23.83 -7.61
N ILE A 307 -4.02 -22.95 -6.68
CA ILE A 307 -4.36 -21.53 -6.72
C ILE A 307 -3.10 -20.73 -6.44
N SER A 308 -2.77 -19.80 -7.34
CA SER A 308 -1.64 -18.89 -7.14
C SER A 308 -1.82 -18.05 -5.88
N ARG A 309 -0.74 -17.72 -5.18
CA ARG A 309 -0.82 -16.80 -4.03
C ARG A 309 -1.13 -15.36 -4.42
N ASN A 310 -0.71 -14.96 -5.62
CA ASN A 310 -0.77 -13.57 -6.10
C ASN A 310 -2.20 -13.15 -6.43
N ILE A 311 -3.05 -14.08 -6.87
CA ILE A 311 -4.47 -13.83 -7.09
C ILE A 311 -5.16 -13.28 -5.85
N LEU A 312 -4.71 -13.65 -4.64
CA LEU A 312 -5.32 -13.19 -3.41
C LEU A 312 -4.89 -11.77 -3.07
N ASN A 313 -3.64 -11.38 -3.38
CA ASN A 313 -3.21 -9.98 -3.31
C ASN A 313 -4.06 -9.13 -4.26
N GLU A 314 -4.22 -9.59 -5.51
CA GLU A 314 -5.05 -8.92 -6.51
C GLU A 314 -6.51 -8.82 -6.05
N LEU A 315 -7.13 -9.92 -5.62
CA LEU A 315 -8.53 -9.94 -5.20
C LEU A 315 -8.80 -9.04 -4.00
N MET A 316 -7.86 -8.88 -3.06
CA MET A 316 -8.01 -7.95 -1.94
C MET A 316 -8.18 -6.50 -2.39
N ILE A 317 -7.65 -6.13 -3.57
CA ILE A 317 -7.72 -4.78 -4.15
C ILE A 317 -8.88 -4.69 -5.15
N LEU A 318 -9.00 -5.66 -6.05
CA LEU A 318 -10.02 -5.64 -7.11
C LEU A 318 -11.45 -5.81 -6.57
N THR A 319 -11.61 -6.34 -5.37
CA THR A 319 -12.91 -6.48 -4.71
C THR A 319 -13.31 -5.25 -3.87
N GLN A 320 -12.47 -4.21 -3.87
CA GLN A 320 -12.80 -2.94 -3.25
C GLN A 320 -13.89 -2.20 -4.05
N PRO A 321 -14.66 -1.30 -3.39
CA PRO A 321 -15.80 -0.65 -4.02
C PRO A 321 -15.49 0.12 -5.31
N GLY A 322 -14.37 0.84 -5.37
CA GLY A 322 -13.96 1.63 -6.53
C GLY A 322 -13.67 0.74 -7.74
N PHE A 323 -12.82 -0.27 -7.56
CA PHE A 323 -12.55 -1.25 -8.62
C PHE A 323 -13.80 -1.99 -9.11
N LEU A 324 -14.68 -2.42 -8.20
CA LEU A 324 -15.93 -3.11 -8.59
C LEU A 324 -16.85 -2.22 -9.42
N GLN A 325 -16.94 -0.93 -9.07
CA GLN A 325 -17.72 0.05 -9.83
C GLN A 325 -17.08 0.36 -11.19
N GLN A 326 -15.75 0.51 -11.23
CA GLN A 326 -14.99 0.72 -12.47
C GLN A 326 -15.18 -0.46 -13.44
N TYR A 327 -15.01 -1.69 -12.96
CA TYR A 327 -15.19 -2.90 -13.75
C TYR A 327 -16.65 -3.10 -14.21
N SER A 328 -17.61 -2.64 -13.42
CA SER A 328 -19.03 -2.72 -13.78
C SER A 328 -19.51 -1.59 -14.70
N GLY A 329 -18.63 -0.65 -15.06
CA GLY A 329 -18.92 0.45 -15.98
C GLY A 329 -19.86 1.53 -15.40
N GLY A 330 -20.00 1.60 -14.07
CA GLY A 330 -20.91 2.54 -13.44
C GLY A 330 -21.06 2.39 -11.92
N PRO A 331 -21.77 3.34 -11.26
CA PRO A 331 -22.02 3.27 -9.83
C PRO A 331 -22.90 2.06 -9.49
N LEU A 332 -22.52 1.37 -8.43
CA LEU A 332 -23.25 0.23 -7.86
C LEU A 332 -23.78 0.58 -6.48
N ARG A 333 -25.03 0.21 -6.19
CA ARG A 333 -25.58 0.25 -4.83
C ARG A 333 -24.88 -0.78 -3.91
N PRO A 334 -24.94 -0.63 -2.58
CA PRO A 334 -24.29 -1.57 -1.66
C PRO A 334 -24.62 -3.05 -1.90
N ASP A 335 -25.90 -3.37 -2.10
CA ASP A 335 -26.39 -4.72 -2.44
C ASP A 335 -25.83 -5.25 -3.76
N GLU A 336 -25.78 -4.39 -4.78
CA GLU A 336 -25.23 -4.74 -6.09
C GLU A 336 -23.72 -4.98 -6.03
N ARG A 337 -23.00 -4.23 -5.18
CA ARG A 337 -21.56 -4.45 -4.96
C ARG A 337 -21.29 -5.83 -4.38
N ASP A 338 -22.10 -6.31 -3.44
CA ASP A 338 -21.88 -7.61 -2.81
C ASP A 338 -22.16 -8.78 -3.78
N ILE A 339 -23.17 -8.62 -4.65
CA ILE A 339 -23.44 -9.57 -5.74
C ILE A 339 -22.29 -9.57 -6.76
N ARG A 340 -21.83 -8.39 -7.17
CA ARG A 340 -20.74 -8.22 -8.14
C ARG A 340 -19.41 -8.71 -7.59
N ARG A 341 -19.12 -8.46 -6.31
CA ARG A 341 -17.94 -8.99 -5.61
C ARG A 341 -17.91 -10.50 -5.64
N ALA A 342 -19.01 -11.14 -5.27
CA ALA A 342 -19.12 -12.59 -5.31
C ALA A 342 -18.92 -13.11 -6.74
N ALA A 343 -19.51 -12.47 -7.76
CA ALA A 343 -19.33 -12.86 -9.15
C ALA A 343 -17.86 -12.76 -9.60
N PHE A 344 -17.22 -11.64 -9.33
CA PHE A 344 -15.85 -11.36 -9.71
C PHE A 344 -14.86 -12.36 -9.08
N ILE A 345 -14.97 -12.61 -7.77
CA ILE A 345 -14.14 -13.58 -7.06
C ILE A 345 -14.24 -14.96 -7.71
N ARG A 346 -15.46 -15.44 -7.98
CA ARG A 346 -15.68 -16.76 -8.59
C ARG A 346 -15.10 -16.88 -9.98
N GLU A 347 -15.27 -15.84 -10.81
CA GLU A 347 -14.72 -15.83 -12.16
C GLU A 347 -13.20 -15.91 -12.11
N ARG A 348 -12.56 -15.12 -11.23
CA ARG A 348 -11.11 -15.09 -11.09
C ARG A 348 -10.55 -16.42 -10.56
N ILE A 349 -11.18 -17.05 -9.56
CA ILE A 349 -10.76 -18.37 -9.05
C ILE A 349 -10.95 -19.46 -10.12
N LYS A 350 -12.04 -19.44 -10.89
CA LYS A 350 -12.28 -20.41 -11.97
C LYS A 350 -11.23 -20.32 -13.09
N LEU A 351 -10.71 -19.12 -13.38
CA LEU A 351 -9.67 -18.95 -14.38
C LEU A 351 -8.35 -19.63 -13.96
N GLU A 352 -7.98 -19.58 -12.69
CA GLU A 352 -6.79 -20.29 -12.17
C GLU A 352 -6.96 -21.81 -12.25
N ASN A 353 -8.13 -22.32 -11.86
CA ASN A 353 -8.44 -23.76 -11.94
C ASN A 353 -8.46 -24.31 -13.38
N ARG A 354 -8.51 -23.44 -14.41
CA ARG A 354 -8.42 -23.83 -15.83
C ARG A 354 -7.02 -23.64 -16.43
N SER A 355 -6.18 -22.85 -15.78
CA SER A 355 -4.82 -22.52 -16.22
C SER A 355 -3.76 -23.43 -15.57
N SER A 356 -4.15 -24.14 -14.51
CA SER A 356 -3.44 -25.25 -13.88
C SER A 356 -3.89 -26.58 -14.48
#